data_AF-A0A316MGE2-F1
#
_entry.id   AF-A0A316MGE2-F1
#
_cell.length_a   1.000
_cell.length_b   1.000
_cell.length_c   1.000
_cell.angle_alpha   90.00
_cell.angle_beta   90.00
_cell.angle_gamma   90.00
#
_symmetry.space_group_name_H-M   'P 1'
#
loop_
_entity.id
_entity.type
_entity.pdbx_description
1 polymer ?
#
loop_
_entity_poly.entity_id
_entity_poly.type
_entity_poly.pdbx_seq_one_letter_code
_entity_poly.pdbx_strand_id
1 'polypeptide(L)'
;MLGEHHEEFFMIEELMGSRWGGYMVMAVLLGGVALLLRFLYGPHGILRDPRWDEENRRIRAEEEAERQARKERFQLDMQYPPARDISLSPERLLSFDEHCSLFRSYAANFITNRTEDAPIRLKEAHSLRVYTHVENIVRTEHLPDDIARAGLLAGLYHDCGRFPQFCQYRTFVDAASVNHAHLSLKVLKKKGFLIGETPRVRALAQTAVLLHNRSVLPERLTPDARLVTDMVRDADKLDIISIMVAHFEQALPENDAVFLHVQNRPEACSPTVIRDVLAGRVVSYRDLHYVNDFRLLLGTWAHELRFPITRKMLRASGHLEKVFSGLPDTPEIRASVAFLRGVLNEAPQETAVSGGSRRVSR
;
A
#
# COMPACT_ATOMS: atom_id res chain seq x y z
N MET A 1 53.11 -26.66 -20.00
CA MET A 1 52.35 -25.44 -19.67
C MET A 1 52.36 -24.46 -20.84
N LEU A 2 51.83 -24.85 -22.00
CA LEU A 2 51.71 -23.98 -23.20
C LEU A 2 50.32 -24.08 -23.85
N GLY A 3 49.37 -24.79 -23.22
CA GLY A 3 48.01 -24.99 -23.72
C GLY A 3 46.95 -24.07 -23.10
N GLU A 4 47.19 -23.53 -21.90
CA GLU A 4 46.18 -22.71 -21.20
C GLU A 4 46.06 -21.29 -21.76
N HIS A 5 47.16 -20.70 -22.24
CA HIS A 5 47.14 -19.34 -22.80
C HIS A 5 46.45 -19.22 -24.17
N HIS A 6 46.31 -20.32 -24.91
CA HIS A 6 45.69 -20.30 -26.24
C HIS A 6 44.16 -20.37 -26.18
N GLU A 7 43.58 -21.06 -25.18
CA GLU A 7 42.12 -21.15 -25.02
C GLU A 7 41.52 -19.87 -24.42
N GLU A 8 42.20 -19.21 -23.48
CA GLU A 8 41.76 -17.92 -22.94
C GLU A 8 41.68 -16.83 -24.03
N PHE A 9 42.65 -16.82 -24.95
CA PHE A 9 42.69 -15.85 -26.04
C PHE A 9 41.54 -16.04 -27.04
N PHE A 10 41.19 -17.30 -27.32
CA PHE A 10 40.11 -17.65 -28.26
C PHE A 10 38.73 -17.31 -27.69
N MET A 11 38.52 -17.55 -26.39
CA MET A 11 37.28 -17.22 -25.68
C MET A 11 37.02 -15.70 -25.60
N ILE A 12 38.08 -14.88 -25.51
CA ILE A 12 37.97 -13.42 -25.49
C ILE A 12 37.58 -12.87 -26.87
N GLU A 13 38.13 -13.40 -27.97
CA GLU A 13 37.77 -13.00 -29.33
C GLU A 13 36.32 -13.34 -29.67
N GLU A 14 35.84 -14.52 -29.27
CA GLU A 14 34.46 -14.97 -29.49
C GLU A 14 33.45 -14.16 -28.65
N LEU A 15 33.82 -13.81 -27.41
CA LEU A 15 33.02 -12.93 -26.55
C LEU A 15 32.93 -11.52 -27.14
N MET A 16 34.04 -10.95 -27.61
CA MET A 16 34.12 -9.61 -28.22
C MET A 16 33.36 -9.49 -29.55
N GLY A 17 33.25 -10.58 -30.31
CA GLY A 17 32.44 -10.65 -31.55
C GLY A 17 30.93 -10.76 -31.31
N SER A 18 30.49 -11.02 -30.07
CA SER A 18 29.09 -11.21 -29.72
C SER A 18 28.37 -9.90 -29.34
N ARG A 19 27.03 -9.87 -29.44
CA ARG A 19 26.21 -8.74 -28.95
C ARG A 19 26.43 -8.47 -27.46
N TRP A 20 26.73 -9.51 -26.68
CA TRP A 20 27.03 -9.42 -25.25
C TRP A 20 28.40 -8.79 -24.97
N GLY A 21 29.40 -9.08 -25.79
CA GLY A 21 30.69 -8.38 -25.79
C GLY A 21 30.52 -6.89 -26.09
N GLY A 22 29.67 -6.56 -27.06
CA GLY A 22 29.32 -5.17 -27.36
C GLY A 22 28.69 -4.42 -26.17
N TYR A 23 27.75 -5.06 -25.45
CA TYR A 23 27.15 -4.46 -24.24
C TYR A 23 28.16 -4.33 -23.09
N MET A 24 29.05 -5.31 -22.92
CA MET A 24 30.14 -5.25 -21.93
C MET A 24 31.10 -4.09 -22.22
N VAL A 25 31.54 -3.94 -23.46
CA VAL A 25 32.41 -2.83 -23.89
C VAL A 25 31.71 -1.49 -23.69
N MET A 26 30.42 -1.39 -24.04
CA MET A 26 29.64 -0.18 -23.85
C MET A 26 29.43 0.15 -22.37
N ALA A 27 29.19 -0.84 -21.51
CA ALA A 27 29.06 -0.64 -20.06
C ALA A 27 30.38 -0.19 -19.42
N VAL A 28 31.51 -0.75 -19.86
CA VAL A 28 32.85 -0.33 -19.43
C VAL A 28 33.16 1.08 -19.92
N LEU A 29 32.82 1.42 -21.17
CA LEU A 29 32.97 2.78 -21.72
C LEU A 29 32.11 3.80 -20.97
N LEU A 30 30.82 3.52 -20.76
CA LEU A 30 29.90 4.39 -20.03
C LEU A 30 30.30 4.53 -18.56
N GLY A 31 30.74 3.44 -17.92
CA GLY A 31 31.32 3.46 -16.58
C GLY A 31 32.59 4.30 -16.52
N GLY A 32 33.46 4.18 -17.52
CA GLY A 32 34.67 4.99 -17.69
C GLY A 32 34.35 6.47 -17.88
N VAL A 33 33.36 6.80 -18.72
CA VAL A 33 32.86 8.17 -18.91
C VAL A 33 32.27 8.72 -17.61
N ALA A 34 31.46 7.94 -16.88
CA ALA A 34 30.90 8.38 -15.60
C ALA A 34 31.99 8.62 -14.55
N LEU A 35 33.01 7.77 -14.49
CA LEU A 35 34.18 7.95 -13.63
C LEU A 35 35.00 9.17 -14.04
N LEU A 36 35.23 9.38 -15.34
CA LEU A 36 35.90 10.56 -15.87
C LEU A 36 35.13 11.84 -15.55
N LEU A 37 33.81 11.86 -15.78
CA LEU A 37 32.96 13.00 -15.43
C LEU A 37 32.94 13.25 -13.92
N ARG A 38 32.98 12.20 -13.09
CA ARG A 38 33.12 12.33 -11.64
C ARG A 38 34.50 12.82 -11.22
N PHE A 39 35.55 12.48 -11.95
CA PHE A 39 36.91 12.96 -11.73
C PHE A 39 37.12 14.39 -12.25
N LEU A 40 36.43 14.80 -13.31
CA LEU A 40 36.51 16.16 -13.85
C LEU A 40 35.57 17.11 -13.08
N TYR A 41 34.34 16.70 -12.82
CA TYR A 41 33.25 17.57 -12.36
C TYR A 41 32.59 17.11 -11.05
N GLY A 42 32.91 15.92 -10.55
CA GLY A 42 32.37 15.40 -9.30
C GLY A 42 32.90 16.14 -8.06
N PRO A 43 32.56 15.70 -6.84
CA PRO A 43 32.80 16.45 -5.61
C PRO A 43 34.27 16.79 -5.31
N HIS A 44 35.20 16.08 -5.94
CA HIS A 44 36.65 16.29 -5.84
C HIS A 44 37.26 16.50 -7.23
N GLY A 45 36.45 16.98 -8.18
CA GLY A 45 36.81 17.02 -9.59
C GLY A 45 37.74 18.17 -9.94
N ILE A 46 38.71 17.92 -10.83
CA ILE A 46 39.76 18.90 -11.17
C ILE A 46 39.26 20.12 -11.96
N LEU A 47 38.09 20.02 -12.59
CA LEU A 47 37.41 21.09 -13.33
C LEU A 47 36.11 21.55 -12.65
N ARG A 48 35.89 21.20 -11.38
CA ARG A 48 34.71 21.60 -10.62
C ARG A 48 34.78 23.09 -10.28
N ASP A 49 33.80 23.88 -10.69
CA ASP A 49 33.67 25.28 -10.25
C ASP A 49 33.07 25.31 -8.83
N PRO A 50 33.72 25.95 -7.84
CA PRO A 50 33.19 26.13 -6.48
C PRO A 50 31.81 26.80 -6.44
N ARG A 51 31.43 27.59 -7.46
CA ARG A 51 30.09 28.18 -7.59
C ARG A 51 29.00 27.14 -7.74
N TRP A 52 29.30 25.97 -8.31
CA TRP A 52 28.33 24.87 -8.39
C TRP A 52 28.01 24.28 -7.03
N ASP A 53 28.95 24.30 -6.07
CA ASP A 53 28.65 23.88 -4.70
C ASP A 53 27.73 24.86 -3.99
N GLU A 54 27.90 26.16 -4.25
CA GLU A 54 27.03 27.19 -3.71
C GLU A 54 25.64 27.16 -4.32
N GLU A 55 25.54 27.00 -5.64
CA GLU A 55 24.27 26.84 -6.36
C GLU A 55 23.54 25.55 -5.95
N ASN A 56 24.24 24.42 -5.86
CA ASN A 56 23.65 23.17 -5.36
C ASN A 56 23.22 23.28 -3.89
N ARG A 57 23.96 24.01 -3.04
CA ARG A 57 23.54 24.29 -1.65
C ARG A 57 22.30 25.17 -1.60
N ARG A 58 22.21 26.19 -2.46
CA ARG A 58 21.02 27.05 -2.58
C ARG A 58 19.80 26.27 -3.05
N ILE A 59 19.94 25.48 -4.13
CA ILE A 59 18.86 24.63 -4.65
C ILE A 59 18.38 23.65 -3.56
N ARG A 60 19.29 22.96 -2.87
CA ARG A 60 18.91 22.06 -1.76
C ARG A 60 18.24 22.79 -0.61
N ALA A 61 18.73 23.98 -0.25
CA ALA A 61 18.13 24.79 0.81
C ALA A 61 16.75 25.32 0.42
N GLU A 62 16.55 25.70 -0.85
CA GLU A 62 15.25 26.11 -1.41
C GLU A 62 14.28 24.93 -1.44
N GLU A 63 14.71 23.76 -1.91
CA GLU A 63 13.91 22.53 -1.90
C GLU A 63 13.54 22.09 -0.48
N GLU A 64 14.47 22.19 0.48
CA GLU A 64 14.22 21.89 1.89
C GLU A 64 13.27 22.92 2.53
N ALA A 65 13.45 24.21 2.25
CA ALA A 65 12.58 25.28 2.72
C ALA A 65 11.17 25.18 2.13
N GLU A 66 11.03 24.85 0.85
CA GLU A 66 9.74 24.63 0.21
C GLU A 66 9.05 23.39 0.79
N ARG A 67 9.80 22.29 1.00
CA ARG A 67 9.29 21.08 1.66
C ARG A 67 8.84 21.37 3.09
N GLN A 68 9.57 22.22 3.81
CA GLN A 68 9.25 22.62 5.18
C GLN A 68 8.03 23.55 5.22
N ALA A 69 7.96 24.55 4.36
CA ALA A 69 6.79 25.44 4.22
C ALA A 69 5.54 24.67 3.79
N ARG A 70 5.67 23.63 2.94
CA ARG A 70 4.57 22.75 2.56
C ARG A 70 4.10 21.87 3.73
N LYS A 71 5.03 21.40 4.58
CA LYS A 71 4.69 20.70 5.84
C LYS A 71 4.01 21.63 6.85
N GLU A 72 4.44 22.88 6.94
CA GLU A 72 3.87 23.88 7.85
C GLU A 72 2.47 24.32 7.39
N ARG A 73 2.29 24.60 6.10
CA ARG A 73 0.96 24.84 5.50
C ARG A 73 0.02 23.67 5.73
N PHE A 74 0.48 22.44 5.52
CA PHE A 74 -0.29 21.24 5.85
C PHE A 74 -0.69 21.13 7.33
N GLN A 75 0.22 21.52 8.25
CA GLN A 75 -0.10 21.55 9.68
C GLN A 75 -1.13 22.63 10.02
N LEU A 76 -1.07 23.77 9.32
CA LEU A 76 -2.00 24.88 9.40
C LEU A 76 -3.38 24.49 8.84
N ASP A 77 -3.42 23.85 7.67
CA ASP A 77 -4.64 23.35 7.03
C ASP A 77 -5.30 22.23 7.84
N MET A 78 -4.59 21.58 8.77
CA MET A 78 -5.24 20.70 9.74
C MET A 78 -6.05 21.44 10.84
N GLN A 79 -5.96 22.77 10.97
CA GLN A 79 -6.83 23.58 11.82
C GLN A 79 -8.14 23.90 11.08
N TYR A 80 -9.00 22.89 10.95
CA TYR A 80 -10.40 23.12 10.55
C TYR A 80 -11.32 23.30 11.77
N PRO A 81 -12.37 24.15 11.64
CA PRO A 81 -13.47 24.27 12.59
C PRO A 81 -14.21 22.93 12.79
N PRO A 82 -14.98 22.77 13.88
CA PRO A 82 -15.65 21.51 14.18
C PRO A 82 -16.64 21.12 13.07
N ALA A 83 -16.72 19.82 12.80
CA ALA A 83 -17.82 19.22 12.04
C ALA A 83 -19.15 19.67 12.65
N ARG A 84 -20.11 20.07 11.80
CA ARG A 84 -21.53 20.36 12.15
C ARG A 84 -21.90 20.04 13.61
N ASP A 85 -21.79 20.99 14.54
CA ASP A 85 -22.18 20.92 15.97
C ASP A 85 -22.16 19.55 16.70
N ILE A 86 -21.30 18.58 16.32
CA ILE A 86 -21.15 17.34 17.08
C ILE A 86 -20.20 17.69 18.23
N SER A 87 -20.79 17.89 19.41
CA SER A 87 -20.02 18.11 20.63
C SER A 87 -19.20 16.86 20.97
N LEU A 88 -17.88 17.00 20.86
CA LEU A 88 -16.90 16.00 21.25
C LEU A 88 -16.50 16.24 22.71
N SER A 89 -16.78 15.30 23.60
CA SER A 89 -16.32 15.36 24.99
C SER A 89 -15.91 13.98 25.52
N PRO A 90 -15.00 13.90 26.49
CA PRO A 90 -14.61 12.63 27.13
C PRO A 90 -15.78 11.88 27.78
N GLU A 91 -16.84 12.57 28.18
CA GLU A 91 -18.01 12.02 28.87
C GLU A 91 -19.08 11.51 27.90
N ARG A 92 -18.93 11.77 26.60
CA ARG A 92 -19.95 11.47 25.58
C ARG A 92 -19.47 10.43 24.58
N LEU A 93 -20.11 9.26 24.60
CA LEU A 93 -19.93 8.24 23.58
C LEU A 93 -20.81 8.54 22.36
N LEU A 94 -20.21 8.60 21.17
CA LEU A 94 -20.95 8.83 19.93
C LEU A 94 -21.56 7.53 19.38
N SER A 95 -22.72 7.62 18.75
CA SER A 95 -23.24 6.55 17.90
C SER A 95 -22.42 6.40 16.61
N PHE A 96 -22.56 5.27 15.91
CA PHE A 96 -21.85 5.07 14.64
C PHE A 96 -22.36 5.99 13.52
N ASP A 97 -23.65 6.38 13.54
CA ASP A 97 -24.19 7.37 12.60
C ASP A 97 -23.57 8.76 12.80
N GLU A 98 -23.31 9.13 14.06
CA GLU A 98 -22.58 10.35 14.38
C GLU A 98 -21.13 10.27 13.95
N HIS A 99 -20.45 9.14 14.15
CA HIS A 99 -19.09 8.92 13.65
C HIS A 99 -19.02 9.01 12.11
N CYS A 100 -19.98 8.40 11.39
CA CYS A 100 -20.09 8.49 9.94
C CYS A 100 -20.32 9.95 9.50
N SER A 101 -21.18 10.69 10.20
CA SER A 101 -21.46 12.11 9.92
C SER A 101 -20.23 13.00 10.18
N LEU A 102 -19.50 12.71 11.25
CA LEU A 102 -18.24 13.35 11.61
C LEU A 102 -17.18 13.10 10.54
N PHE A 103 -17.06 11.86 10.05
CA PHE A 103 -16.15 11.49 8.96
C PHE A 103 -16.49 12.21 7.65
N ARG A 104 -17.76 12.20 7.22
CA ARG A 104 -18.19 12.92 6.00
C ARG A 104 -17.93 14.42 6.11
N SER A 105 -18.19 15.00 7.27
CA SER A 105 -17.90 16.42 7.52
C SER A 105 -16.40 16.71 7.44
N TYR A 106 -15.56 15.78 7.93
CA TYR A 106 -14.12 15.86 7.77
C TYR A 106 -13.70 15.81 6.30
N ALA A 107 -14.17 14.82 5.54
CA ALA A 107 -13.87 14.64 4.12
C ALA A 107 -14.31 15.83 3.26
N ALA A 108 -15.47 16.41 3.56
CA ALA A 108 -16.03 17.56 2.85
C ALA A 108 -15.12 18.80 2.85
N ASN A 109 -14.24 18.95 3.86
CA ASN A 109 -13.27 20.05 3.92
C ASN A 109 -12.23 20.02 2.79
N PHE A 110 -12.08 18.88 2.12
CA PHE A 110 -11.13 18.66 1.03
C PHE A 110 -11.80 18.66 -0.34
N ILE A 111 -13.09 18.97 -0.41
CA ILE A 111 -13.89 18.96 -1.64
C ILE A 111 -14.26 20.40 -2.01
N THR A 112 -13.96 20.79 -3.25
CA THR A 112 -14.25 22.12 -3.81
C THR A 112 -15.32 22.10 -4.90
N ASN A 113 -15.96 20.94 -5.11
CA ASN A 113 -16.92 20.64 -6.18
C ASN A 113 -16.34 20.78 -7.60
N ARG A 114 -15.08 20.38 -7.77
CA ARG A 114 -14.40 20.30 -9.07
C ARG A 114 -14.14 18.85 -9.47
N THR A 115 -13.89 18.61 -10.75
CA THR A 115 -13.54 17.27 -11.27
C THR A 115 -12.26 16.72 -10.62
N GLU A 116 -11.33 17.60 -10.26
CA GLU A 116 -10.08 17.29 -9.54
C GLU A 116 -10.31 16.69 -8.15
N ASP A 117 -11.53 16.77 -7.59
CA ASP A 117 -11.88 16.17 -6.29
C ASP A 117 -12.24 14.68 -6.40
N ALA A 118 -12.32 14.10 -7.61
CA ALA A 118 -12.69 12.70 -7.80
C ALA A 118 -11.86 11.72 -6.94
N PRO A 119 -10.53 11.88 -6.78
CA PRO A 119 -9.73 11.03 -5.90
C PRO A 119 -10.13 11.13 -4.42
N ILE A 120 -10.52 12.33 -3.95
CA ILE A 120 -11.00 12.56 -2.59
C ILE A 120 -12.35 11.87 -2.38
N ARG A 121 -13.29 12.02 -3.33
CA ARG A 121 -14.60 11.35 -3.27
C ARG A 121 -14.48 9.84 -3.31
N LEU A 122 -13.54 9.31 -4.10
CA LEU A 122 -13.23 7.89 -4.13
C LEU A 122 -12.78 7.40 -2.75
N LYS A 123 -11.93 8.16 -2.06
CA LYS A 123 -11.44 7.81 -0.72
C LYS A 123 -12.49 7.95 0.39
N GLU A 124 -13.39 8.92 0.29
CA GLU A 124 -14.57 8.99 1.14
C GLU A 124 -15.46 7.74 0.97
N ALA A 125 -15.81 7.41 -0.27
CA ALA A 125 -16.66 6.26 -0.56
C ALA A 125 -16.01 4.93 -0.16
N HIS A 126 -14.70 4.80 -0.39
CA HIS A 126 -13.89 3.68 0.06
C HIS A 126 -13.97 3.48 1.57
N SER A 127 -13.70 4.52 2.37
CA SER A 127 -13.71 4.42 3.84
C SER A 127 -15.09 4.00 4.38
N LEU A 128 -16.18 4.46 3.75
CA LEU A 128 -17.54 4.06 4.10
C LEU A 128 -17.85 2.60 3.72
N ARG A 129 -17.36 2.11 2.57
CA ARG A 129 -17.53 0.69 2.19
C ARG A 129 -16.70 -0.23 3.07
N VAL A 130 -15.47 0.17 3.43
CA VAL A 130 -14.63 -0.54 4.41
C VAL A 130 -15.34 -0.64 5.76
N TYR A 131 -15.93 0.45 6.25
CA TYR A 131 -16.77 0.41 7.46
C TYR A 131 -17.91 -0.63 7.35
N THR A 132 -18.63 -0.66 6.23
CA THR A 132 -19.70 -1.66 6.00
C THR A 132 -19.15 -3.08 5.95
N HIS A 133 -17.98 -3.31 5.35
CA HIS A 133 -17.35 -4.63 5.35
C HIS A 133 -16.94 -5.07 6.76
N VAL A 134 -16.38 -4.15 7.56
CA VAL A 134 -16.10 -4.39 8.97
C VAL A 134 -17.37 -4.73 9.75
N GLU A 135 -18.48 -4.04 9.51
CA GLU A 135 -19.77 -4.35 10.13
C GLU A 135 -20.24 -5.77 9.82
N ASN A 136 -20.06 -6.24 8.59
CA ASN A 136 -20.37 -7.62 8.21
C ASN A 136 -19.50 -8.64 8.96
N ILE A 137 -18.21 -8.33 9.17
CA ILE A 137 -17.30 -9.17 9.97
C ILE A 137 -17.78 -9.23 11.42
N VAL A 138 -17.97 -8.07 12.05
CA VAL A 138 -18.43 -7.96 13.45
C VAL A 138 -19.72 -8.74 13.69
N ARG A 139 -20.70 -8.61 12.80
CA ARG A 139 -22.00 -9.30 12.92
C ARG A 139 -21.91 -10.81 12.77
N THR A 140 -20.93 -11.33 12.04
CA THR A 140 -20.82 -12.76 11.74
C THR A 140 -19.97 -13.48 12.78
N GLU A 141 -18.91 -12.82 13.26
CA GLU A 141 -17.87 -13.44 14.10
C GLU A 141 -18.18 -13.34 15.61
N HIS A 142 -19.30 -12.69 16.00
CA HIS A 142 -19.76 -12.57 17.40
C HIS A 142 -18.67 -12.06 18.36
N LEU A 143 -17.99 -10.98 17.95
CA LEU A 143 -16.85 -10.43 18.68
C LEU A 143 -17.29 -9.71 19.96
N PRO A 144 -16.41 -9.62 20.98
CA PRO A 144 -16.65 -8.77 22.15
C PRO A 144 -16.93 -7.31 21.76
N ASP A 145 -17.82 -6.64 22.50
CA ASP A 145 -18.31 -5.30 22.16
C ASP A 145 -17.20 -4.26 21.99
N ASP A 146 -16.14 -4.33 22.80
CA ASP A 146 -14.99 -3.43 22.72
C ASP A 146 -14.12 -3.67 21.47
N ILE A 147 -13.92 -4.93 21.10
CA ILE A 147 -13.24 -5.35 19.86
C ILE A 147 -14.06 -4.93 18.64
N ALA A 148 -15.36 -5.22 18.64
CA ALA A 148 -16.30 -4.85 17.60
C ALA A 148 -16.32 -3.34 17.36
N ARG A 149 -16.44 -2.56 18.45
CA ARG A 149 -16.42 -1.10 18.40
C ARG A 149 -15.09 -0.57 17.89
N ALA A 150 -13.96 -1.11 18.37
CA ALA A 150 -12.64 -0.71 17.89
C ALA A 150 -12.44 -0.99 16.39
N GLY A 151 -12.92 -2.15 15.91
CA GLY A 151 -12.91 -2.52 14.51
C GLY A 151 -13.67 -1.53 13.64
N LEU A 152 -14.94 -1.26 13.99
CA LEU A 152 -15.80 -0.33 13.26
C LEU A 152 -15.20 1.09 13.18
N LEU A 153 -14.69 1.60 14.30
CA LEU A 153 -14.04 2.91 14.35
C LEU A 153 -12.76 2.94 13.52
N ALA A 154 -11.93 1.88 13.60
CA ALA A 154 -10.73 1.79 12.80
C ALA A 154 -11.04 1.68 11.31
N GLY A 155 -12.02 0.88 10.92
CA GLY A 155 -12.48 0.74 9.53
C GLY A 155 -12.94 2.07 8.94
N LEU A 156 -13.70 2.87 9.68
CA LEU A 156 -14.15 4.18 9.23
C LEU A 156 -13.01 5.20 9.07
N TYR A 157 -12.02 5.16 9.97
CA TYR A 157 -11.00 6.21 10.06
C TYR A 157 -9.60 5.82 9.55
N HIS A 158 -9.39 4.59 9.07
CA HIS A 158 -8.07 4.08 8.68
C HIS A 158 -7.36 4.96 7.66
N ASP A 159 -8.11 5.54 6.72
CA ASP A 159 -7.60 6.34 5.60
C ASP A 159 -7.79 7.85 5.79
N CYS A 160 -8.08 8.33 7.01
CA CYS A 160 -8.17 9.78 7.30
C CYS A 160 -6.94 10.57 6.84
N GLY A 161 -5.75 9.97 6.83
CA GLY A 161 -4.53 10.58 6.36
C GLY A 161 -4.46 10.78 4.84
N ARG A 162 -5.25 10.06 4.04
CA ARG A 162 -5.28 10.17 2.58
C ARG A 162 -5.75 11.55 2.10
N PHE A 163 -6.70 12.14 2.80
CA PHE A 163 -7.25 13.44 2.46
C PHE A 163 -6.18 14.54 2.46
N PRO A 164 -5.50 14.80 3.60
CA PRO A 164 -4.47 15.81 3.62
C PRO A 164 -3.21 15.36 2.85
N GLN A 165 -2.91 14.04 2.74
CA GLN A 165 -1.86 13.53 1.85
C GLN A 165 -2.11 13.97 0.39
N PHE A 166 -3.31 13.77 -0.13
CA PHE A 166 -3.62 14.14 -1.51
C PHE A 166 -3.64 15.65 -1.71
N CYS A 167 -4.24 16.41 -0.80
CA CYS A 167 -4.22 17.87 -0.90
C CYS A 167 -2.81 18.43 -0.89
N GLN A 168 -1.94 17.87 -0.05
CA GLN A 168 -0.55 18.31 0.02
C GLN A 168 0.25 17.83 -1.20
N TYR A 169 0.23 16.54 -1.53
CA TYR A 169 1.19 15.89 -2.44
C TYR A 169 0.62 15.55 -3.83
N ARG A 170 -0.70 15.63 -4.02
CA ARG A 170 -1.42 15.24 -5.24
C ARG A 170 -1.18 13.79 -5.67
N THR A 171 -0.90 12.92 -4.70
CA THR A 171 -0.71 11.48 -4.91
C THR A 171 -1.09 10.69 -3.66
N PHE A 172 -1.49 9.43 -3.84
CA PHE A 172 -1.67 8.45 -2.76
C PHE A 172 -0.46 7.51 -2.61
N VAL A 173 0.61 7.72 -3.37
CA VAL A 173 1.80 6.88 -3.30
C VAL A 173 2.63 7.28 -2.07
N ASP A 174 2.58 6.46 -1.02
CA ASP A 174 3.27 6.72 0.25
C ASP A 174 4.78 6.94 0.09
N ALA A 175 5.44 6.14 -0.76
CA ALA A 175 6.87 6.24 -1.01
C ALA A 175 7.27 7.57 -1.68
N ALA A 176 6.37 8.16 -2.47
CA ALA A 176 6.56 9.45 -3.12
C ALA A 176 6.06 10.63 -2.26
N SER A 177 5.46 10.37 -1.09
CA SER A 177 4.83 11.38 -0.25
C SER A 177 5.05 11.13 1.25
N VAL A 178 4.04 10.64 1.95
CA VAL A 178 4.03 10.37 3.39
C VAL A 178 3.25 9.09 3.67
N ASN A 179 3.67 8.32 4.68
CA ASN A 179 2.90 7.14 5.11
C ASN A 179 1.54 7.57 5.65
N HIS A 180 0.47 7.19 4.94
CA HIS A 180 -0.89 7.63 5.26
C HIS A 180 -1.39 7.09 6.59
N ALA A 181 -1.06 5.86 6.99
CA ALA A 181 -1.50 5.28 8.27
C ALA A 181 -1.00 6.08 9.48
N HIS A 182 0.27 6.52 9.46
CA HIS A 182 0.80 7.39 10.51
C HIS A 182 0.11 8.75 10.52
N LEU A 183 -0.24 9.26 9.34
CA LEU A 183 -0.95 10.52 9.20
C LEU A 183 -2.40 10.41 9.67
N SER A 184 -3.11 9.32 9.37
CA SER A 184 -4.45 9.01 9.88
C SER A 184 -4.46 9.03 11.41
N LEU A 185 -3.47 8.41 12.06
CA LEU A 185 -3.35 8.44 13.51
C LEU A 185 -3.16 9.86 14.06
N LYS A 186 -2.36 10.69 13.39
CA LYS A 186 -2.19 12.11 13.78
C LYS A 186 -3.50 12.89 13.65
N VAL A 187 -4.24 12.69 12.55
CA VAL A 187 -5.55 13.30 12.34
C VAL A 187 -6.51 12.90 13.45
N LEU A 188 -6.63 11.60 13.74
CA LEU A 188 -7.50 11.07 14.80
C LEU A 188 -7.23 11.70 16.16
N LYS A 189 -5.96 11.82 16.54
CA LYS A 189 -5.55 12.45 17.81
C LYS A 189 -5.85 13.94 17.82
N LYS A 190 -5.49 14.68 16.76
CA LYS A 190 -5.69 16.14 16.68
C LYS A 190 -7.16 16.51 16.67
N LYS A 191 -8.00 15.71 16.02
CA LYS A 191 -9.45 15.97 15.90
C LYS A 191 -10.26 15.45 17.08
N GLY A 192 -9.69 14.63 17.95
CA GLY A 192 -10.40 14.08 19.10
C GLY A 192 -11.57 13.15 18.71
N PHE A 193 -11.56 12.55 17.52
CA PHE A 193 -12.68 11.72 17.04
C PHE A 193 -12.99 10.52 17.95
N LEU A 194 -12.03 10.10 18.78
CA LEU A 194 -12.15 9.00 19.72
C LEU A 194 -12.10 9.46 21.19
N ILE A 195 -12.35 10.74 21.49
CA ILE A 195 -12.17 11.32 22.82
C ILE A 195 -13.10 10.71 23.89
N GLY A 196 -14.33 10.35 23.52
CA GLY A 196 -15.31 9.71 24.41
C GLY A 196 -15.18 8.19 24.51
N GLU A 197 -14.30 7.57 23.72
CA GLU A 197 -14.07 6.13 23.76
C GLU A 197 -13.30 5.71 25.01
N THR A 198 -13.56 4.50 25.50
CA THR A 198 -12.75 3.91 26.57
C THR A 198 -11.28 3.82 26.16
N PRO A 199 -10.32 3.84 27.13
CA PRO A 199 -8.90 3.71 26.80
C PRO A 199 -8.57 2.47 25.97
N ARG A 200 -9.27 1.35 26.23
CA ARG A 200 -9.08 0.09 25.50
C ARG A 200 -9.53 0.19 24.05
N VAL A 201 -10.77 0.61 23.78
CA VAL A 201 -11.30 0.76 22.41
C VAL A 201 -10.44 1.73 21.62
N ARG A 202 -10.08 2.86 22.23
CA ARG A 202 -9.22 3.88 21.61
C ARG A 202 -7.85 3.32 21.23
N ALA A 203 -7.21 2.57 22.13
CA ALA A 203 -5.89 1.98 21.88
C ALA A 203 -5.93 0.95 20.75
N LEU A 204 -6.93 0.07 20.74
CA LEU A 204 -7.11 -0.94 19.71
C LEU A 204 -7.38 -0.30 18.34
N ALA A 205 -8.32 0.65 18.27
CA ALA A 205 -8.65 1.33 17.02
C ALA A 205 -7.44 2.10 16.45
N GLN A 206 -6.73 2.86 17.30
CA GLN A 206 -5.52 3.57 16.89
C GLN A 206 -4.39 2.64 16.42
N THR A 207 -4.26 1.47 17.05
CA THR A 207 -3.27 0.46 16.65
C THR A 207 -3.59 -0.11 15.28
N ALA A 208 -4.86 -0.48 15.03
CA ALA A 208 -5.29 -0.96 13.73
C ALA A 208 -5.10 0.09 12.63
N VAL A 209 -5.48 1.35 12.88
CA VAL A 209 -5.24 2.46 11.95
C VAL A 209 -3.76 2.64 11.64
N LEU A 210 -2.88 2.54 12.63
CA LEU A 210 -1.43 2.69 12.43
C LEU A 210 -0.80 1.55 11.60
N LEU A 211 -1.37 0.35 11.69
CA LEU A 211 -0.75 -0.87 11.17
C LEU A 211 -1.43 -1.45 9.93
N HIS A 212 -2.61 -0.95 9.53
CA HIS A 212 -3.37 -1.56 8.43
C HIS A 212 -2.59 -1.64 7.10
N ASN A 213 -1.75 -0.65 6.79
CA ASN A 213 -0.96 -0.62 5.56
C ASN A 213 0.39 -1.36 5.64
N ARG A 214 0.71 -2.02 6.76
CA ARG A 214 1.96 -2.78 6.89
C ARG A 214 1.86 -4.10 6.12
N SER A 215 2.92 -4.43 5.38
CA SER A 215 3.04 -5.73 4.72
C SER A 215 3.15 -6.87 5.72
N VAL A 216 3.88 -6.65 6.82
CA VAL A 216 4.06 -7.62 7.91
C VAL A 216 3.72 -6.94 9.24
N LEU A 217 2.85 -7.58 10.02
CA LEU A 217 2.49 -7.10 11.35
C LEU A 217 3.56 -7.51 12.38
N PRO A 218 3.87 -6.67 13.38
CA PRO A 218 4.84 -7.02 14.42
C PRO A 218 4.43 -8.29 15.21
N GLU A 219 5.39 -9.15 15.52
CA GLU A 219 5.14 -10.43 16.22
C GLU A 219 4.55 -10.27 17.62
N ARG A 220 4.88 -9.15 18.30
CA ARG A 220 4.48 -8.90 19.70
C ARG A 220 3.15 -8.15 19.84
N LEU A 221 2.29 -8.15 18.82
CA LEU A 221 0.93 -7.61 18.99
C LEU A 221 0.14 -8.46 19.99
N THR A 222 -0.69 -7.80 20.81
CA THR A 222 -1.67 -8.53 21.61
C THR A 222 -2.69 -9.21 20.68
N PRO A 223 -3.29 -10.35 21.10
CA PRO A 223 -4.30 -11.05 20.30
C PRO A 223 -5.43 -10.12 19.84
N ASP A 224 -5.94 -9.28 20.73
CA ASP A 224 -7.00 -8.32 20.44
C ASP A 224 -6.57 -7.25 19.42
N ALA A 225 -5.39 -6.66 19.58
CA ALA A 225 -4.90 -5.66 18.63
C ALA A 225 -4.67 -6.28 17.25
N ARG A 226 -4.19 -7.54 17.22
CA ARG A 226 -4.02 -8.29 15.99
C ARG A 226 -5.37 -8.55 15.32
N LEU A 227 -6.37 -9.00 16.08
CA LEU A 227 -7.71 -9.30 15.59
C LEU A 227 -8.39 -8.05 14.99
N VAL A 228 -8.34 -6.91 15.68
CA VAL A 228 -8.88 -5.64 15.16
C VAL A 228 -8.11 -5.18 13.91
N THR A 229 -6.79 -5.34 13.88
CA THR A 229 -5.98 -4.95 12.72
C THR A 229 -6.27 -5.84 11.50
N ASP A 230 -6.37 -7.15 11.68
CA ASP A 230 -6.70 -8.09 10.61
C ASP A 230 -8.10 -7.81 10.05
N MET A 231 -9.07 -7.44 10.89
CA MET A 231 -10.43 -7.09 10.48
C MET A 231 -10.45 -5.90 9.51
N VAL A 232 -9.69 -4.85 9.84
CA VAL A 232 -9.55 -3.67 8.98
C VAL A 232 -8.83 -4.02 7.68
N ARG A 233 -7.75 -4.82 7.75
CA ARG A 233 -6.98 -5.25 6.56
C ARG A 233 -7.81 -6.10 5.60
N ASP A 234 -8.63 -7.01 6.11
CA ASP A 234 -9.55 -7.83 5.32
C ASP A 234 -10.58 -6.97 4.60
N ALA A 235 -11.24 -6.07 5.34
CA ALA A 235 -12.25 -5.17 4.81
C ALA A 235 -11.69 -4.18 3.77
N ASP A 236 -10.50 -3.64 4.02
CA ASP A 236 -9.79 -2.74 3.12
C ASP A 236 -9.44 -3.42 1.80
N LYS A 237 -8.82 -4.61 1.86
CA LYS A 237 -8.50 -5.42 0.67
C LYS A 237 -9.73 -5.76 -0.15
N LEU A 238 -10.83 -6.13 0.50
CA LEU A 238 -12.08 -6.45 -0.18
C LEU A 238 -12.58 -5.27 -1.02
N ASP A 239 -12.53 -4.05 -0.46
CA ASP A 239 -12.93 -2.85 -1.19
C ASP A 239 -11.93 -2.44 -2.26
N ILE A 240 -10.62 -2.51 -1.98
CA ILE A 240 -9.59 -2.19 -2.97
C ILE A 240 -9.73 -3.08 -4.20
N ILE A 241 -9.97 -4.39 -4.03
CA ILE A 241 -10.20 -5.29 -5.17
C ILE A 241 -11.40 -4.81 -6.00
N SER A 242 -12.50 -4.38 -5.37
CA SER A 242 -13.65 -3.80 -6.07
C SER A 242 -13.28 -2.55 -6.88
N ILE A 243 -12.51 -1.63 -6.28
CA ILE A 243 -12.06 -0.40 -6.93
C ILE A 243 -11.19 -0.76 -8.15
N MET A 244 -10.24 -1.68 -7.97
CA MET A 244 -9.32 -2.08 -9.04
C MET A 244 -10.05 -2.73 -10.21
N VAL A 245 -11.08 -3.55 -9.95
CA VAL A 245 -11.95 -4.11 -11.01
C VAL A 245 -12.60 -2.99 -11.83
N ALA A 246 -13.23 -2.01 -11.17
CA ALA A 246 -13.85 -0.90 -11.87
C ALA A 246 -12.84 -0.07 -12.68
N HIS A 247 -11.59 0.01 -12.20
CA HIS A 247 -10.51 0.71 -12.88
C HIS A 247 -9.95 -0.06 -14.08
N PHE A 248 -9.88 -1.40 -14.00
CA PHE A 248 -9.51 -2.26 -15.14
C PHE A 248 -10.53 -2.21 -16.29
N GLU A 249 -11.81 -2.01 -15.98
CA GLU A 249 -12.89 -1.89 -16.97
C GLU A 249 -12.85 -0.54 -17.72
N GLN A 250 -12.09 0.45 -17.22
CA GLN A 250 -11.87 1.74 -17.87
C GLN A 250 -10.62 1.68 -18.79
N ALA A 251 -10.59 2.49 -19.84
CA ALA A 251 -9.43 2.56 -20.73
C ALA A 251 -8.18 3.00 -19.94
N LEU A 252 -7.24 2.09 -19.75
CA LEU A 252 -6.03 2.29 -18.95
C LEU A 252 -5.12 3.34 -19.60
N PRO A 253 -4.89 4.51 -18.96
CA PRO A 253 -3.86 5.41 -19.43
C PRO A 253 -2.47 4.77 -19.25
N GLU A 254 -1.55 5.01 -20.18
CA GLU A 254 -0.13 4.70 -19.94
C GLU A 254 0.36 5.50 -18.72
N ASN A 255 1.11 4.86 -17.81
CA ASN A 255 1.66 5.46 -16.58
C ASN A 255 0.64 5.94 -15.53
N ASP A 256 -0.48 5.23 -15.37
CA ASP A 256 -1.44 5.51 -14.31
C ASP A 256 -0.87 5.21 -12.90
N ALA A 257 -0.93 6.20 -12.01
CA ALA A 257 -0.49 6.09 -10.62
C ALA A 257 -1.27 5.03 -9.82
N VAL A 258 -2.50 4.69 -10.26
CA VAL A 258 -3.31 3.61 -9.67
C VAL A 258 -2.64 2.25 -9.86
N PHE A 259 -1.94 2.02 -10.98
CA PHE A 259 -1.15 0.81 -11.21
C PHE A 259 0.33 0.98 -10.87
N LEU A 260 0.68 1.97 -10.04
CA LEU A 260 2.06 2.19 -9.61
C LEU A 260 3.04 2.39 -10.79
N HIS A 261 2.54 2.94 -11.91
CA HIS A 261 3.31 3.18 -13.13
C HIS A 261 3.94 1.93 -13.78
N VAL A 262 3.30 0.77 -13.63
CA VAL A 262 3.68 -0.46 -14.37
C VAL A 262 3.33 -0.36 -15.86
N GLN A 263 3.99 -1.17 -16.68
CA GLN A 263 3.78 -1.18 -18.13
C GLN A 263 2.49 -1.93 -18.52
N ASN A 264 1.72 -1.36 -19.44
CA ASN A 264 0.58 -2.04 -20.04
C ASN A 264 1.02 -2.86 -21.26
N ARG A 265 1.42 -4.12 -21.01
CA ARG A 265 1.73 -5.11 -22.07
C ARG A 265 0.82 -6.32 -21.88
N PRO A 266 -0.28 -6.44 -22.67
CA PRO A 266 -1.32 -7.45 -22.45
C PRO A 266 -0.80 -8.89 -22.36
N GLU A 267 0.25 -9.21 -23.13
CA GLU A 267 0.83 -10.56 -23.21
C GLU A 267 1.91 -10.85 -22.16
N ALA A 268 2.32 -9.85 -21.37
CA ALA A 268 3.48 -9.97 -20.48
C ALA A 268 3.07 -10.17 -19.02
N CYS A 269 3.81 -11.03 -18.33
CA CYS A 269 3.81 -11.18 -16.89
C CYS A 269 5.22 -11.55 -16.42
N SER A 270 5.61 -11.04 -15.26
CA SER A 270 6.94 -11.26 -14.70
C SER A 270 7.08 -12.71 -14.19
N PRO A 271 8.11 -13.46 -14.62
CA PRO A 271 8.31 -14.85 -14.17
C PRO A 271 8.46 -15.00 -12.65
N THR A 272 9.00 -13.97 -11.98
CA THR A 272 9.12 -13.90 -10.51
C THR A 272 7.75 -13.91 -9.84
N VAL A 273 6.79 -13.14 -10.37
CA VAL A 273 5.42 -13.04 -9.86
C VAL A 273 4.69 -14.36 -10.00
N ILE A 274 4.77 -15.00 -11.17
CA ILE A 274 4.18 -16.34 -11.41
C ILE A 274 4.73 -17.36 -10.40
N ARG A 275 6.05 -17.37 -10.19
CA ARG A 275 6.70 -18.28 -9.24
C ARG A 275 6.26 -18.02 -7.78
N ASP A 276 6.04 -16.78 -7.40
CA ASP A 276 5.55 -16.44 -6.06
C ASP A 276 4.11 -16.89 -5.86
N VAL A 277 3.24 -16.67 -6.86
CA VAL A 277 1.85 -17.17 -6.85
C VAL A 277 1.82 -18.68 -6.67
N LEU A 278 2.53 -19.42 -7.53
CA LEU A 278 2.53 -20.89 -7.49
C LEU A 278 3.18 -21.46 -6.21
N ALA A 279 3.99 -20.66 -5.51
CA ALA A 279 4.56 -21.03 -4.22
C ALA A 279 3.72 -20.59 -3.01
N GLY A 280 2.50 -20.05 -3.24
CA GLY A 280 1.61 -19.58 -2.19
C GLY A 280 2.11 -18.35 -1.43
N ARG A 281 3.00 -17.56 -2.03
CA ARG A 281 3.51 -16.32 -1.45
C ARG A 281 2.68 -15.13 -1.92
N VAL A 282 2.53 -14.14 -1.03
CA VAL A 282 1.99 -12.83 -1.42
C VAL A 282 3.04 -12.13 -2.29
N VAL A 283 2.64 -11.72 -3.49
CA VAL A 283 3.52 -11.01 -4.42
C VAL A 283 3.92 -9.67 -3.80
N SER A 284 5.17 -9.27 -3.99
CA SER A 284 5.64 -7.98 -3.48
C SER A 284 5.43 -6.88 -4.52
N TYR A 285 5.06 -5.68 -4.05
CA TYR A 285 4.92 -4.49 -4.89
C TYR A 285 6.19 -4.13 -5.65
N ARG A 286 7.37 -4.57 -5.19
CA ARG A 286 8.66 -4.28 -5.84
C ARG A 286 8.91 -5.12 -7.08
N ASP A 287 8.18 -6.22 -7.22
CA ASP A 287 8.35 -7.19 -8.32
C ASP A 287 7.37 -6.92 -9.47
N LEU A 288 6.57 -5.85 -9.37
CA LEU A 288 5.55 -5.50 -10.36
C LEU A 288 6.15 -4.70 -11.51
N HIS A 289 6.12 -5.27 -12.71
CA HIS A 289 6.56 -4.60 -13.93
C HIS A 289 5.40 -4.38 -14.92
N TYR A 290 4.36 -5.23 -14.87
CA TYR A 290 3.23 -5.22 -15.79
C TYR A 290 1.89 -5.10 -15.07
N VAL A 291 0.86 -4.62 -15.79
CA VAL A 291 -0.54 -4.60 -15.28
C VAL A 291 -1.00 -6.01 -14.88
N ASN A 292 -0.56 -7.05 -15.60
CA ASN A 292 -0.88 -8.44 -15.26
C ASN A 292 -0.21 -8.92 -13.96
N ASP A 293 0.96 -8.38 -13.61
CA ASP A 293 1.59 -8.65 -12.32
C ASP A 293 0.71 -8.13 -11.18
N PHE A 294 0.12 -6.95 -11.39
CA PHE A 294 -0.81 -6.36 -10.44
C PHE A 294 -2.09 -7.19 -10.31
N ARG A 295 -2.63 -7.73 -11.41
CA ARG A 295 -3.78 -8.66 -11.36
C ARG A 295 -3.48 -9.90 -10.52
N LEU A 296 -2.31 -10.52 -10.71
CA LEU A 296 -1.87 -11.66 -9.92
C LEU A 296 -1.65 -11.30 -8.44
N LEU A 297 -1.04 -10.15 -8.16
CA LEU A 297 -0.90 -9.61 -6.81
C LEU A 297 -2.25 -9.54 -6.07
N LEU A 298 -3.27 -8.95 -6.70
CA LEU A 298 -4.61 -8.86 -6.10
C LEU A 298 -5.18 -10.25 -5.77
N GLY A 299 -4.93 -11.24 -6.63
CA GLY A 299 -5.29 -12.63 -6.36
C GLY A 299 -4.59 -13.18 -5.12
N THR A 300 -3.30 -12.90 -4.94
CA THR A 300 -2.54 -13.38 -3.77
C THR A 300 -3.03 -12.83 -2.43
N TRP A 301 -3.77 -11.71 -2.40
CA TRP A 301 -4.35 -11.21 -1.15
C TRP A 301 -5.37 -12.16 -0.53
N ALA A 302 -5.93 -13.10 -1.32
CA ALA A 302 -6.76 -14.17 -0.78
C ALA A 302 -6.01 -15.02 0.28
N HIS A 303 -4.69 -15.13 0.22
CA HIS A 303 -3.89 -15.82 1.25
C HIS A 303 -3.94 -15.12 2.61
N GLU A 304 -4.09 -13.79 2.60
CA GLU A 304 -4.01 -12.99 3.82
C GLU A 304 -5.37 -12.78 4.48
N LEU A 305 -6.48 -13.11 3.81
CA LEU A 305 -7.83 -12.94 4.35
C LEU A 305 -8.05 -13.87 5.56
N ARG A 306 -8.30 -13.26 6.72
CA ARG A 306 -8.41 -13.94 8.02
C ARG A 306 -9.82 -14.34 8.38
N PHE A 307 -10.83 -13.65 7.86
CA PHE A 307 -12.22 -13.89 8.24
C PHE A 307 -12.95 -14.72 7.16
N PRO A 308 -13.61 -15.84 7.54
CA PRO A 308 -14.41 -16.65 6.62
C PRO A 308 -15.44 -15.83 5.84
N ILE A 309 -16.10 -14.87 6.51
CA ILE A 309 -17.09 -14.02 5.87
C ILE A 309 -16.50 -13.13 4.77
N THR A 310 -15.31 -12.57 4.95
CA THR A 310 -14.63 -11.76 3.92
C THR A 310 -14.31 -12.60 2.68
N ARG A 311 -13.83 -13.83 2.85
CA ARG A 311 -13.60 -14.78 1.75
C ARG A 311 -14.89 -15.11 1.01
N LYS A 312 -15.97 -15.36 1.76
CA LYS A 312 -17.31 -15.62 1.19
C LYS A 312 -17.80 -14.41 0.37
N MET A 313 -17.64 -13.20 0.89
CA MET A 313 -18.02 -11.96 0.19
C MET A 313 -17.20 -11.76 -1.08
N LEU A 314 -15.88 -11.95 -1.03
CA LEU A 314 -15.01 -11.84 -2.20
C LEU A 314 -15.34 -12.87 -3.29
N ARG A 315 -15.68 -14.10 -2.89
CA ARG A 315 -16.14 -15.13 -3.83
C ARG A 315 -17.50 -14.77 -4.44
N ALA A 316 -18.45 -14.34 -3.62
CA ALA A 316 -19.81 -14.02 -4.06
C ALA A 316 -19.86 -12.79 -4.99
N SER A 317 -18.92 -11.84 -4.85
CA SER A 317 -18.87 -10.66 -5.72
C SER A 317 -18.36 -10.96 -7.14
N GLY A 318 -17.67 -12.08 -7.35
CA GLY A 318 -17.03 -12.42 -8.62
C GLY A 318 -15.90 -11.46 -9.01
N HIS A 319 -15.45 -10.58 -8.11
CA HIS A 319 -14.44 -9.56 -8.44
C HIS A 319 -13.10 -10.18 -8.84
N LEU A 320 -12.65 -11.25 -8.17
CA LEU A 320 -11.41 -11.92 -8.57
C LEU A 320 -11.52 -12.54 -9.96
N GLU A 321 -12.69 -13.05 -10.35
CA GLU A 321 -12.89 -13.57 -11.71
C GLU A 321 -12.78 -12.47 -12.77
N LYS A 322 -13.28 -11.27 -12.46
CA LYS A 322 -13.08 -10.08 -13.31
C LYS A 322 -11.61 -9.62 -13.34
N VAL A 323 -10.88 -9.75 -12.24
CA VAL A 323 -9.43 -9.50 -12.22
C VAL A 323 -8.71 -10.47 -13.14
N PHE A 324 -9.08 -11.76 -13.09
CA PHE A 324 -8.43 -12.82 -13.87
C PHE A 324 -8.79 -12.83 -15.35
N SER A 325 -9.96 -12.31 -15.74
CA SER A 325 -10.39 -12.30 -17.15
C SER A 325 -9.50 -11.46 -18.06
N GLY A 326 -8.74 -10.52 -17.50
CA GLY A 326 -7.78 -9.68 -18.23
C GLY A 326 -6.37 -10.27 -18.33
N LEU A 327 -6.13 -11.49 -17.85
CA LEU A 327 -4.82 -12.15 -17.91
C LEU A 327 -4.63 -12.92 -19.24
N PRO A 328 -3.38 -13.06 -19.75
CA PRO A 328 -3.09 -13.80 -20.97
C PRO A 328 -3.30 -15.31 -20.79
N ASP A 329 -3.74 -15.98 -21.85
CA ASP A 329 -4.08 -17.42 -21.79
C ASP A 329 -2.86 -18.32 -22.03
N THR A 330 -1.93 -18.35 -21.08
CA THR A 330 -0.77 -19.27 -21.09
C THR A 330 -0.92 -20.42 -20.09
N PRO A 331 -0.23 -21.56 -20.27
CA PRO A 331 -0.27 -22.66 -19.30
C PRO A 331 0.07 -22.24 -17.86
N GLU A 332 1.07 -21.38 -17.69
CA GLU A 332 1.55 -20.91 -16.39
C GLU A 332 0.52 -20.00 -15.70
N ILE A 333 -0.15 -19.15 -16.48
CA ILE A 333 -1.20 -18.27 -15.97
C ILE A 333 -2.45 -19.06 -15.62
N ARG A 334 -2.86 -20.03 -16.45
CA ARG A 334 -3.97 -20.94 -16.11
C ARG A 334 -3.70 -21.69 -14.80
N ALA A 335 -2.47 -22.19 -14.60
CA ALA A 335 -2.07 -22.83 -13.35
C ALA A 335 -2.13 -21.86 -12.17
N SER A 336 -1.65 -20.62 -12.35
CA SER A 336 -1.68 -19.57 -11.33
C SER A 336 -3.11 -19.21 -10.92
N VAL A 337 -4.01 -19.01 -11.89
CA VAL A 337 -5.43 -18.71 -11.63
C VAL A 337 -6.13 -19.89 -10.94
N ALA A 338 -5.86 -21.13 -11.36
CA ALA A 338 -6.41 -22.32 -10.72
C ALA A 338 -5.95 -22.43 -9.25
N PHE A 339 -4.67 -22.19 -8.98
CA PHE A 339 -4.12 -22.16 -7.63
C PHE A 339 -4.80 -21.09 -6.75
N LEU A 340 -4.91 -19.85 -7.25
CA LEU A 340 -5.53 -18.74 -6.52
C LEU A 340 -7.03 -18.97 -6.24
N ARG A 341 -7.76 -19.61 -7.17
CA ARG A 341 -9.14 -20.04 -6.92
C ARG A 341 -9.22 -21.08 -5.81
N GLY A 342 -8.28 -22.05 -5.79
CA GLY A 342 -8.15 -23.02 -4.71
C GLY A 342 -8.00 -22.34 -3.35
N VAL A 343 -7.05 -21.41 -3.24
CA VAL A 343 -6.76 -20.63 -2.03
C VAL A 343 -7.99 -19.88 -1.51
N LEU A 344 -8.80 -19.28 -2.39
CA LEU A 344 -10.01 -18.56 -1.99
C LEU A 344 -11.11 -19.51 -1.46
N ASN A 345 -11.14 -20.75 -1.97
CA ASN A 345 -12.12 -21.77 -1.60
C ASN A 345 -11.73 -22.53 -0.32
N GLU A 346 -10.45 -22.54 0.04
CA GLU A 346 -9.97 -23.10 1.30
C GLU A 346 -10.42 -22.28 2.51
N ALA A 347 -10.64 -22.97 3.63
CA ALA A 347 -10.86 -22.34 4.93
C ALA A 347 -9.63 -21.52 5.35
N PRO A 348 -9.78 -20.43 6.12
CA PRO A 348 -8.63 -19.66 6.60
C PRO A 348 -7.66 -20.58 7.33
N GLN A 349 -6.37 -20.52 6.99
CA GLN A 349 -5.37 -21.25 7.77
C GLN A 349 -5.25 -20.61 9.16
N GLU A 350 -5.49 -21.41 10.21
CA GLU A 350 -5.13 -21.03 11.57
C GLU A 350 -3.62 -20.83 11.63
N THR A 351 -3.15 -19.58 11.68
CA THR A 351 -1.75 -19.34 12.04
C THR A 351 -1.61 -19.73 13.50
N ALA A 352 -0.94 -20.86 13.76
CA ALA A 352 -0.60 -21.33 15.09
C ALA A 352 0.11 -20.22 15.89
N VAL A 353 -0.65 -19.49 16.69
CA VAL A 353 -0.09 -18.76 17.82
C VAL A 353 0.20 -19.85 18.84
N SER A 354 1.47 -20.21 18.97
CA SER A 354 1.94 -21.20 19.95
C SER A 354 1.52 -20.76 21.35
N GLY A 355 0.37 -21.24 21.81
CA GLY A 355 -0.09 -21.08 23.17
C GLY A 355 0.83 -21.86 24.07
N GLY A 356 1.69 -21.14 24.80
CA GLY A 356 2.42 -21.69 25.94
C GLY A 356 1.42 -22.19 26.97
N SER A 357 1.19 -23.51 26.98
CA SER A 357 0.45 -24.19 28.02
C SER A 357 1.15 -23.97 29.36
N ARG A 358 0.64 -23.06 30.19
CA ARG A 358 0.87 -23.14 31.63
C ARG A 358 0.03 -24.29 32.15
N ARG A 359 0.66 -25.45 32.31
CA ARG A 359 0.21 -26.47 33.26
C ARG A 359 0.12 -25.82 34.63
N VAL A 360 -1.09 -25.64 35.13
CA VAL A 360 -1.35 -25.50 36.57
C VAL A 360 -1.37 -26.92 37.11
N SER A 361 -0.28 -27.33 37.76
CA SER A 361 -0.26 -28.53 38.59
C SER A 361 -0.98 -28.22 39.91
N ARG A 362 -2.02 -29.00 40.20
CA ARG A 362 -2.39 -29.33 41.58
C ARG A 362 -1.38 -30.30 42.16
#